data_AF-A0AAV5UP15-F1
#
_entry.id   AF-A0AAV5UP15-F1
#
_cell.length_a   1.000
_cell.length_b   1.000
_cell.length_c   1.000
_cell.angle_alpha   90.00
_cell.angle_beta   90.00
_cell.angle_gamma   90.00
#
_symmetry.space_group_name_H-M   'P 1'
#
loop_
_entity.id
_entity.type
_entity.pdbx_description
1 polymer ?
#
loop_
_entity_poly.entity_id
_entity_poly.type
_entity_poly.pdbx_seq_one_letter_code
_entity_poly.pdbx_strand_id
1 'polypeptide(L)'
;MLSVPLVRTYVNFVGIPMLPSIYPTLIMDASNQMTFIQRFSHFLVETLLTSLGSYFQIRPINQIMREKFGDDFPCVADLATE
;
A
#
# COMPACT_ATOMS: atom_id res chain seq x y z
N MET A 1 -1.17 -18.07 18.44
CA MET A 1 -1.22 -18.10 16.97
C MET A 1 -2.20 -17.02 16.51
N LEU A 2 -1.74 -15.78 16.34
CA LEU A 2 -2.52 -14.75 15.68
C LEU A 2 -2.09 -14.75 14.22
N SER A 3 -3.03 -15.06 13.33
CA SER A 3 -2.87 -14.97 11.89
C SER A 3 -2.21 -13.64 11.54
N VAL A 4 -1.04 -13.66 10.90
CA VAL A 4 -0.38 -12.46 10.39
C VAL A 4 -1.35 -11.80 9.41
N PRO A 5 -1.96 -10.63 9.72
CA PRO A 5 -2.79 -9.97 8.73
C PRO A 5 -1.90 -9.65 7.54
N LEU A 6 -2.25 -10.19 6.36
CA LEU A 6 -1.57 -9.89 5.10
C LEU A 6 -1.35 -8.37 4.99
N VAL A 7 -0.14 -7.95 4.59
CA VAL A 7 0.17 -6.52 4.39
C VAL A 7 -0.94 -5.95 3.52
N ARG A 8 -1.61 -4.91 4.02
CA ARG A 8 -2.82 -4.33 3.43
C ARG A 8 -2.69 -4.09 1.92
N THR A 9 -1.52 -3.67 1.47
CA THR A 9 -1.16 -3.53 0.06
C THR A 9 -1.51 -4.78 -0.76
N TYR A 10 -1.09 -5.97 -0.31
CA TYR A 10 -1.41 -7.23 -0.98
C TYR A 10 -2.88 -7.62 -0.89
N VAL A 11 -3.57 -7.28 0.21
CA VAL A 11 -5.01 -7.57 0.37
C VAL A 11 -5.86 -6.70 -0.57
N ASN A 12 -5.51 -5.43 -0.69
CA ASN A 12 -6.13 -4.52 -1.64
C ASN A 12 -5.87 -4.96 -3.09
N PHE A 13 -4.70 -5.53 -3.40
CA PHE A 13 -4.42 -6.12 -4.71
C PHE A 13 -5.38 -7.27 -5.06
N VAL A 14 -5.87 -8.03 -4.08
CA VAL A 14 -6.88 -9.09 -4.29
C VAL A 14 -8.32 -8.56 -4.30
N GLY A 15 -8.51 -7.23 -4.25
CA GLY A 15 -9.81 -6.58 -4.29
C GLY A 15 -10.58 -6.56 -2.96
N ILE A 16 -9.93 -6.89 -1.84
CA ILE A 16 -10.56 -6.85 -0.52
C ILE A 16 -10.24 -5.49 0.12
N PRO A 17 -11.23 -4.58 0.28
CA PRO A 17 -10.98 -3.26 0.86
C PRO A 17 -10.77 -3.39 2.37
N MET A 18 -9.52 -3.22 2.81
CA MET A 18 -9.19 -3.17 4.23
C MET A 18 -9.24 -1.72 4.71
N LEU A 19 -10.07 -1.41 5.72
CA LEU A 19 -10.17 -0.05 6.25
C LEU A 19 -9.09 0.21 7.31
N PRO A 20 -8.24 1.24 7.14
CA PRO A 20 -7.16 1.54 8.09
C PRO A 20 -7.68 1.93 9.48
N SER A 21 -8.89 2.51 9.56
CA SER A 21 -9.53 2.85 10.83
C SER A 21 -9.95 1.64 11.68
N ILE A 22 -9.95 0.44 11.12
CA ILE A 22 -10.39 -0.81 11.78
C ILE A 22 -9.21 -1.78 11.93
N TYR A 23 -8.35 -1.86 10.92
CA TYR A 23 -7.23 -2.81 10.89
C TYR A 23 -5.91 -2.07 11.02
N PRO A 24 -5.19 -2.22 12.16
CA PRO A 24 -3.86 -1.68 12.28
C PRO A 24 -2.92 -2.35 11.26
N THR A 25 -1.99 -1.58 10.71
CA THR A 25 -0.95 -2.09 9.82
C THR A 25 0.03 -2.90 10.64
N LEU A 26 0.57 -3.97 10.05
CA LEU A 26 1.59 -4.86 10.65
C LEU A 26 2.81 -4.15 11.26
N ILE A 27 3.05 -2.91 10.87
CA ILE A 27 4.22 -2.11 11.23
C ILE A 27 3.97 -1.32 12.53
N MET A 28 2.71 -1.14 12.94
CA MET A 28 2.37 -0.51 14.21
C MET A 28 2.05 -1.56 15.26
N ASP A 29 2.67 -1.43 16.43
CA ASP A 29 2.33 -2.19 17.64
C ASP A 29 1.01 -1.69 18.25
N ALA A 30 -0.05 -1.76 17.45
CA ALA A 30 -1.40 -1.37 17.83
C ALA A 30 -2.27 -2.63 17.83
N SER A 31 -2.92 -2.88 18.98
CA SER A 31 -3.99 -3.87 19.07
C SER A 31 -5.15 -3.51 18.14
N ASN A 32 -5.96 -4.48 17.72
CA ASN A 32 -7.21 -4.26 16.98
C ASN A 32 -8.15 -3.24 17.65
N GLN A 33 -7.96 -2.99 18.95
CA GLN A 33 -8.63 -1.90 19.67
C GLN A 33 -7.76 -0.64 19.65
N MET A 34 -8.04 0.25 18.70
CA MET A 34 -7.42 1.57 18.61
C MET A 34 -8.37 2.67 19.11
N THR A 35 -7.86 3.57 19.95
CA THR A 35 -8.50 4.86 20.28
C THR A 35 -8.54 5.78 19.05
N PHE A 36 -9.38 6.83 19.07
CA PHE A 36 -9.50 7.76 17.94
C PHE A 36 -8.14 8.35 17.50
N ILE A 37 -7.31 8.78 18.45
CA ILE A 37 -5.99 9.35 18.15
C ILE A 37 -5.07 8.31 17.51
N GLN A 38 -5.09 7.06 17.99
CA GLN A 38 -4.31 5.97 17.39
C GLN A 38 -4.77 5.67 15.97
N ARG A 39 -6.08 5.67 15.70
CA ARG A 39 -6.63 5.50 14.34
C ARG A 39 -6.23 6.63 13.41
N PHE A 40 -6.23 7.88 13.90
CA PHE A 40 -5.84 9.03 13.10
C PHE A 40 -4.35 9.03 12.77
N SER A 41 -3.49 8.77 13.76
CA SER A 41 -2.06 8.63 13.53
C SER A 41 -1.73 7.47 12.60
N HIS A 42 -2.42 6.33 12.77
CA HIS A 42 -2.30 5.17 11.89
C HIS A 42 -2.68 5.51 10.45
N PHE A 43 -3.81 6.18 10.24
CA PHE A 43 -4.23 6.67 8.92
C PHE A 43 -3.18 7.59 8.28
N LEU A 44 -2.61 8.53 9.04
CA LEU A 44 -1.59 9.44 8.52
C LEU A 44 -0.30 8.70 8.12
N VAL A 45 0.21 7.85 9.00
CA VAL A 45 1.42 7.04 8.75
C VAL A 45 1.20 6.15 7.53
N GLU A 46 0.05 5.50 7.43
CA GLU A 46 -0.25 4.61 6.32
C GLU A 46 -0.39 5.36 4.98
N THR A 47 -1.03 6.52 4.99
CA THR A 47 -1.17 7.36 3.79
C THR A 47 0.21 7.81 3.31
N LEU A 48 1.08 8.25 4.23
CA LEU A 48 2.44 8.66 3.90
C LEU A 48 3.28 7.50 3.36
N LEU A 49 3.27 6.35 4.03
CA LEU A 49 4.04 5.17 3.59
C LEU A 49 3.58 4.65 2.24
N THR A 50 2.27 4.65 1.99
CA THR A 50 1.71 4.22 0.70
C THR A 50 2.12 5.20 -0.40
N SER A 51 1.96 6.50 -0.20
CA SER A 51 2.33 7.52 -1.19
C SER A 51 3.82 7.51 -1.51
N LEU A 52 4.68 7.40 -0.49
CA LEU A 52 6.13 7.32 -0.67
C LEU A 52 6.53 6.00 -1.34
N GLY A 53 5.95 4.89 -0.90
CA GLY A 53 6.20 3.57 -1.48
C GLY A 53 5.90 3.53 -2.97
N SER A 54 4.71 4.01 -3.37
CA SER A 54 4.35 4.13 -4.78
C SER A 54 5.35 5.01 -5.54
N TYR A 55 5.72 6.17 -5.01
CA TYR A 55 6.69 7.07 -5.66
C TYR A 55 8.06 6.42 -5.90
N PHE A 56 8.61 5.72 -4.89
CA PHE A 56 9.90 5.05 -5.03
C PHE A 56 9.86 3.82 -5.94
N GLN A 57 8.72 3.12 -6.00
CA GLN A 57 8.55 1.91 -6.80
C GLN A 57 8.24 2.17 -8.28
N ILE A 58 7.67 3.33 -8.63
CA ILE A 58 7.33 3.67 -10.03
C ILE A 58 8.55 3.56 -10.96
N ARG A 59 9.70 4.10 -10.55
CA ARG A 59 10.92 4.09 -11.38
C ARG A 59 11.44 2.69 -11.71
N PRO A 60 11.73 1.82 -10.73
CA PRO A 60 12.23 0.47 -11.02
C PRO A 60 11.19 -0.39 -11.75
N ILE A 61 9.89 -0.25 -11.42
CA ILE A 61 8.84 -1.02 -12.12
C ILE A 61 8.73 -0.57 -13.58
N ASN A 62 8.74 0.74 -13.86
CA ASN A 62 8.77 1.25 -15.24
C ASN A 62 9.95 0.71 -16.03
N GLN A 63 11.14 0.67 -15.41
CA GLN A 63 12.33 0.14 -16.06
C GLN A 63 12.14 -1.34 -16.44
N ILE A 64 11.71 -2.19 -15.50
CA ILE A 64 11.48 -3.61 -15.74
C ILE A 64 10.40 -3.82 -16.82
N MET A 65 9.33 -3.02 -16.80
CA MET A 65 8.25 -3.13 -17.78
C MET A 65 8.74 -2.76 -19.18
N ARG A 66 9.55 -1.71 -19.32
CA ARG A 66 10.12 -1.31 -20.62
C ARG A 66 11.15 -2.31 -21.14
N GLU A 67 11.95 -2.90 -20.25
CA GLU A 67 12.88 -3.99 -20.61
C GLU A 67 12.12 -5.22 -21.17
N LYS A 68 10.91 -5.51 -20.66
CA LYS A 68 10.15 -6.72 -21.02
C LYS A 68 9.16 -6.52 -22.17
N PHE A 69 8.52 -5.34 -22.24
CA PHE A 69 7.43 -5.05 -23.18
C PHE A 69 7.79 -4.00 -24.24
N GLY A 70 8.99 -3.42 -24.17
CA GLY A 70 9.48 -2.40 -25.09
C GLY A 70 9.39 -0.98 -24.52
N ASP A 71 10.18 -0.07 -25.07
CA ASP A 71 10.32 1.32 -24.59
C ASP A 71 9.01 2.14 -24.68
N ASP A 72 8.09 1.73 -25.55
CA ASP A 72 6.79 2.36 -25.75
C ASP A 72 5.78 2.04 -24.62
N PHE A 73 6.15 1.22 -23.63
CA PHE A 73 5.26 0.88 -22.51
C PHE A 73 4.93 2.12 -21.64
N PRO A 74 3.64 2.38 -21.36
CA PRO A 74 3.20 3.55 -20.59
C PRO A 74 3.70 3.51 -19.14
N CYS A 75 3.73 4.68 -18.50
CA CYS A 75 4.14 4.74 -17.10
C CYS A 75 3.17 3.96 -16.21
N VAL A 76 3.66 3.10 -15.31
CA VAL A 76 2.80 2.37 -14.37
C VAL A 76 1.96 3.27 -13.48
N ALA A 77 2.39 4.51 -13.27
CA ALA A 77 1.61 5.50 -12.51
C ALA A 77 0.30 5.88 -13.24
N ASP A 78 0.35 5.97 -14.58
CA ASP A 78 -0.81 6.34 -15.40
C ASP A 78 -1.82 5.18 -15.44
N LEU A 79 -1.33 3.94 -15.43
CA LEU A 79 -2.15 2.72 -15.34
C LEU A 79 -2.86 2.57 -13.99
N ALA A 80 -2.35 3.17 -12.92
CA ALA A 80 -2.98 3.11 -11.60
C ALA A 80 -4.14 4.12 -11.45
N THR A 81 -4.27 5.05 -12.39
CA THR A 81 -5.33 6.07 -12.42
C THR A 81 -6.50 5.74 -13.36
N GLU A 82 -6.38 4.70 -14.19
CA GLU A 82 -7.48 4.10 -14.97
C GLU A 82 -8.35 3.16 -14.10
#